data_AF-A0A8H4SEP5-F1
#
_entry.id   AF-A0A8H4SEP5-F1
#
_cell.length_a   1.000
_cell.length_b   1.000
_cell.length_c   1.000
_cell.angle_alpha   90.00
_cell.angle_beta   90.00
_cell.angle_gamma   90.00
#
_symmetry.space_group_name_H-M   'P 1'
#
loop_
_entity.id
_entity.type
_entity.pdbx_description
1 polymer ?
#
loop_
_entity_poly.entity_id
_entity_poly.type
_entity_poly.pdbx_seq_one_letter_code
_entity_poly.pdbx_strand_id
1 'polypeptide(L)'
;MGDHALIIGKIHETMRNFLNRYDSLTPITPIRIVGDTPNSILDHSEFLKSINAIVEEVKNTVSTCRPDAEIRWVAVSKFEGRHSFFVLDINNAGYDYESAHMCLAKLPVYVLRLSRKPKIFRHEPQDEKLAEKLAQMHNLHGRDPLPLFDDHTQPRVYDSPRDLWT
;
A
#
# COMPACT_ATOMS: atom_id res chain seq x y z
N MET A 1 -13.19 -22.90 6.90
CA MET A 1 -12.05 -22.46 6.07
C MET A 1 -12.60 -22.05 4.70
N GLY A 2 -13.04 -20.80 4.52
CA GLY A 2 -13.76 -20.38 3.30
C GLY A 2 -13.30 -18.98 2.89
N ASP A 3 -13.05 -18.78 1.60
CA ASP A 3 -12.65 -17.54 0.91
C ASP A 3 -11.34 -16.84 1.36
N HIS A 4 -11.07 -16.60 2.64
CA HIS A 4 -9.88 -15.87 3.11
C HIS A 4 -8.55 -16.57 2.76
N ALA A 5 -8.39 -17.84 3.17
CA ALA A 5 -7.17 -18.62 2.86
C ALA A 5 -6.97 -18.85 1.35
N LEU A 6 -8.08 -18.95 0.60
CA LEU A 6 -8.03 -19.10 -0.87
C LEU A 6 -7.54 -17.82 -1.55
N ILE A 7 -7.90 -16.66 -1.03
CA ILE A 7 -7.46 -15.36 -1.56
C ILE A 7 -5.98 -15.15 -1.24
N ILE A 8 -5.55 -15.40 0.01
CA ILE A 8 -4.14 -15.30 0.42
C ILE A 8 -3.24 -16.16 -0.48
N GLY A 9 -3.54 -17.44 -0.69
CA GLY A 9 -2.72 -18.30 -1.56
C GLY A 9 -2.62 -17.79 -3.01
N LYS A 10 -3.64 -17.08 -3.50
CA LYS A 10 -3.65 -16.49 -4.85
C LYS A 10 -2.94 -15.14 -4.93
N ILE A 11 -2.79 -14.42 -3.82
CA ILE A 11 -1.97 -13.20 -3.75
C ILE A 11 -0.53 -13.56 -4.11
N HIS A 12 0.00 -14.61 -3.47
CA HIS A 12 1.36 -15.09 -3.69
C HIS A 12 1.64 -15.40 -5.17
N GLU A 13 0.76 -16.18 -5.81
CA GLU A 13 0.90 -16.51 -7.24
C GLU A 13 0.82 -15.27 -8.14
N THR A 14 -0.14 -14.37 -7.88
CA THR A 14 -0.34 -13.14 -8.67
C THR A 14 0.88 -12.22 -8.57
N MET A 15 1.38 -12.02 -7.35
CA MET A 15 2.54 -11.19 -7.07
C MET A 15 3.83 -11.79 -7.63
N ARG A 16 4.05 -13.10 -7.45
CA ARG A 16 5.19 -13.81 -8.06
C ARG A 16 5.20 -13.64 -9.58
N ASN A 17 4.07 -13.90 -10.25
CA ASN A 17 3.97 -13.77 -11.70
C ASN A 17 4.25 -12.33 -12.16
N PHE A 18 3.80 -11.33 -11.38
CA PHE A 18 4.10 -9.93 -11.64
C PHE A 18 5.60 -9.60 -11.52
N LEU A 19 6.24 -10.04 -10.44
CA LEU A 19 7.66 -9.78 -10.15
C LEU A 19 8.60 -10.51 -11.11
N ASN A 20 8.19 -11.68 -11.61
CA ASN A 20 8.95 -12.47 -12.59
C ASN A 20 8.96 -11.84 -13.99
N ARG A 21 8.20 -10.77 -14.23
CA ARG A 21 8.29 -10.01 -15.50
C ARG A 21 9.52 -9.13 -15.56
N TYR A 22 10.13 -8.82 -14.41
CA TYR A 22 11.42 -8.16 -14.35
C TYR A 22 12.52 -9.22 -14.46
N ASP A 23 13.64 -8.90 -15.08
CA ASP A 23 14.81 -9.79 -15.06
C ASP A 23 15.25 -10.01 -13.61
N SER A 24 15.50 -11.27 -13.22
CA SER A 24 16.03 -11.63 -11.90
C SER A 24 17.31 -10.88 -11.52
N LEU A 25 18.12 -10.49 -12.51
CA LEU A 25 19.40 -9.81 -12.31
C LEU A 25 19.30 -8.29 -12.30
N THR A 26 18.13 -7.73 -12.68
CA THR A 26 17.91 -6.29 -12.69
C THR A 26 17.11 -5.89 -11.45
N PRO A 27 17.59 -4.91 -10.67
CA PRO A 27 16.81 -4.36 -9.58
C PRO A 27 15.46 -3.85 -10.09
N ILE A 28 14.40 -4.14 -9.35
CA ILE A 28 13.08 -3.56 -9.65
C ILE A 28 13.21 -2.04 -9.50
N THR A 29 12.87 -1.30 -10.56
CA THR A 29 12.77 0.15 -10.49
C THR A 29 11.78 0.54 -9.39
N PRO A 30 11.93 1.71 -8.73
CA PRO A 30 10.99 2.12 -7.70
C PRO A 30 9.53 2.05 -8.20
N ILE A 31 8.67 1.32 -7.48
CA ILE A 31 7.24 1.19 -7.81
C ILE A 31 6.39 1.34 -6.55
N ARG A 32 5.10 1.63 -6.77
CA ARG A 32 4.10 1.70 -5.71
C ARG A 32 2.99 0.68 -5.97
N ILE A 33 2.68 -0.14 -4.98
CA ILE A 33 1.56 -1.08 -5.02
C ILE A 33 0.42 -0.55 -4.17
N VAL A 34 -0.77 -0.44 -4.78
CA VAL A 34 -2.03 -0.17 -4.08
C VAL A 34 -2.80 -1.47 -3.96
N GLY A 35 -2.99 -1.95 -2.74
CA GLY A 35 -3.88 -3.08 -2.48
C GLY A 35 -5.33 -2.63 -2.44
N ASP A 36 -6.11 -2.99 -3.45
CA ASP A 36 -7.55 -2.77 -3.53
C ASP A 36 -8.26 -3.98 -2.88
N THR A 37 -8.66 -3.84 -1.61
CA THR A 37 -9.02 -4.95 -0.71
C THR A 37 -10.50 -4.96 -0.39
N PRO A 38 -11.28 -6.01 -0.76
CA PRO A 38 -12.68 -6.12 -0.39
C PRO A 38 -12.86 -6.13 1.14
N ASN A 39 -13.78 -5.31 1.65
CA ASN A 39 -14.09 -5.29 3.08
C ASN A 39 -14.68 -6.61 3.57
N SER A 40 -15.31 -7.40 2.69
CA SER A 40 -15.86 -8.72 3.02
C SER A 40 -14.82 -9.75 3.46
N ILE A 41 -13.53 -9.48 3.30
CA ILE A 41 -12.44 -10.36 3.74
C ILE A 41 -11.62 -9.76 4.89
N LEU A 42 -12.01 -8.58 5.38
CA LEU A 42 -11.38 -7.91 6.51
C LEU A 42 -12.23 -8.11 7.77
N ASP A 43 -11.56 -8.14 8.92
CA ASP A 43 -12.23 -8.09 10.21
C ASP A 43 -12.47 -6.63 10.57
N HIS A 44 -13.72 -6.20 10.65
CA HIS A 44 -14.04 -4.81 10.97
C HIS A 44 -13.72 -4.42 12.43
N SER A 45 -13.71 -5.38 13.35
CA SER A 45 -13.36 -5.16 14.77
C SER A 45 -11.84 -5.14 14.97
N GLU A 46 -11.10 -5.88 14.15
CA GLU A 46 -9.64 -5.92 14.14
C GLU A 46 -9.07 -5.47 12.77
N PHE A 47 -9.54 -4.32 12.26
CA PHE A 47 -9.27 -3.88 10.89
C PHE A 47 -7.76 -3.83 10.56
N LEU A 48 -6.97 -3.12 11.36
CA LEU A 48 -5.54 -2.98 11.12
C LEU A 48 -4.81 -4.33 11.16
N LYS A 49 -5.22 -5.24 12.04
CA LYS A 49 -4.64 -6.59 12.14
C LYS A 49 -4.99 -7.44 10.93
N SER A 50 -6.24 -7.40 10.47
CA SER A 50 -6.69 -8.18 9.31
C SER A 50 -6.06 -7.69 8.00
N ILE A 51 -5.94 -6.38 7.79
CA ILE A 51 -5.24 -5.85 6.61
C ILE A 51 -3.73 -6.05 6.69
N ASN A 52 -3.13 -6.00 7.90
CA ASN A 52 -1.71 -6.32 8.09
C ASN A 52 -1.39 -7.75 7.64
N ALA A 53 -2.25 -8.73 7.94
CA ALA A 53 -2.04 -10.11 7.49
C ALA A 53 -1.96 -10.23 5.95
N ILE A 54 -2.76 -9.44 5.23
CA ILE A 54 -2.70 -9.35 3.77
C ILE A 54 -1.41 -8.68 3.30
N VAL A 55 -1.03 -7.58 3.95
CA VAL A 55 0.20 -6.83 3.63
C VAL A 55 1.45 -7.68 3.85
N GLU A 56 1.52 -8.44 4.95
CA GLU A 56 2.62 -9.36 5.24
C GLU A 56 2.73 -10.46 4.18
N GLU A 57 1.62 -10.98 3.66
CA GLU A 57 1.67 -11.94 2.55
C GLU A 57 2.32 -11.33 1.28
N VAL A 58 1.95 -10.08 0.94
CA VAL A 58 2.54 -9.37 -0.19
C VAL A 58 4.03 -9.12 0.05
N LYS A 59 4.40 -8.65 1.25
CA LYS A 59 5.79 -8.40 1.64
C LYS A 59 6.62 -9.69 1.56
N ASN A 60 6.14 -10.78 2.15
CA ASN A 60 6.80 -12.09 2.11
C ASN A 60 6.99 -12.60 0.67
N THR A 61 5.97 -12.40 -0.19
CA THR A 61 6.08 -12.77 -1.60
C THR A 61 7.18 -11.96 -2.30
N VAL A 62 7.23 -10.64 -2.08
CA VAL A 62 8.26 -9.77 -2.65
C VAL A 62 9.64 -10.20 -2.15
N SER A 63 9.85 -10.33 -0.84
CA SER A 63 11.14 -10.74 -0.27
C SER A 63 11.59 -12.13 -0.74
N THR A 64 10.64 -13.05 -0.99
CA THR A 64 10.97 -14.38 -1.54
C THR A 64 11.43 -14.31 -2.99
N CYS A 65 10.77 -13.48 -3.80
CA CYS A 65 11.09 -13.37 -5.23
C CYS A 65 12.26 -12.40 -5.50
N ARG A 66 12.47 -11.44 -4.61
CA ARG A 66 13.37 -10.28 -4.71
C ARG A 66 13.94 -9.96 -3.33
N PRO A 67 14.90 -10.76 -2.84
CA PRO A 67 15.44 -10.63 -1.49
C PRO A 67 16.21 -9.32 -1.25
N ASP A 68 16.62 -8.65 -2.33
CA ASP A 68 17.27 -7.34 -2.34
C ASP A 68 16.28 -6.17 -2.34
N ALA A 69 14.99 -6.43 -2.48
CA ALA A 69 13.99 -5.38 -2.56
C ALA A 69 13.70 -4.76 -1.19
N GLU A 70 13.78 -3.42 -1.13
CA GLU A 70 13.31 -2.66 0.02
C GLU A 70 11.80 -2.45 -0.07
N ILE A 71 11.07 -2.73 1.00
CA ILE A 71 9.60 -2.62 1.03
C ILE A 71 9.19 -1.72 2.18
N ARG A 72 8.34 -0.74 1.91
CA ARG A 72 7.81 0.19 2.92
C ARG A 72 6.29 0.20 2.91
N TRP A 73 5.68 -0.06 4.05
CA TRP A 73 4.23 0.07 4.21
C TRP A 73 3.89 1.51 4.57
N VAL A 74 3.39 2.26 3.60
CA VAL A 74 3.27 3.72 3.71
C VAL A 74 1.93 4.13 4.33
N ALA A 75 0.83 3.56 3.85
CA ALA A 75 -0.49 4.03 4.25
C ALA A 75 -1.55 2.94 4.20
N VAL A 76 -2.61 3.17 4.97
CA VAL A 76 -3.85 2.41 4.98
C VAL A 76 -5.03 3.38 5.02
N SER A 77 -6.06 3.09 4.23
CA SER A 77 -7.31 3.85 4.26
C SER A 77 -8.50 2.89 4.38
N LYS A 78 -9.23 2.99 5.49
CA LYS A 78 -10.46 2.24 5.75
C LYS A 78 -11.66 3.01 5.19
N PHE A 79 -12.55 2.33 4.49
CA PHE A 79 -13.81 2.91 4.00
C PHE A 79 -15.00 2.05 4.42
N GLU A 80 -16.18 2.67 4.57
CA GLU A 80 -17.43 1.96 4.88
C GLU A 80 -17.97 1.18 3.66
N GLY A 81 -17.53 1.56 2.46
CA GLY A 81 -17.96 0.96 1.21
C GLY A 81 -17.51 -0.50 1.02
N ARG A 82 -17.35 -0.91 -0.24
CA ARG A 82 -17.01 -2.30 -0.55
C ARG A 82 -15.54 -2.63 -0.36
N HIS A 83 -14.65 -1.64 -0.37
CA HIS A 83 -13.21 -1.84 -0.43
C HIS A 83 -12.47 -0.86 0.47
N SER A 84 -11.37 -1.32 1.05
CA SER A 84 -10.35 -0.53 1.74
C SER A 84 -9.00 -0.71 1.06
N PHE A 85 -8.05 0.18 1.35
CA PHE A 85 -6.81 0.27 0.59
C PHE A 85 -5.57 0.27 1.48
N PHE A 86 -4.49 -0.33 0.99
CA PHE A 86 -3.15 -0.17 1.55
C PHE A 86 -2.15 0.24 0.47
N VAL A 87 -1.05 0.87 0.86
CA VAL A 87 0.02 1.32 -0.05
C VAL A 87 1.36 0.75 0.40
N LEU A 88 2.03 0.06 -0.51
CA LEU A 88 3.41 -0.38 -0.37
C LEU A 88 4.29 0.35 -1.40
N ASP A 89 5.43 0.87 -0.97
CA ASP A 89 6.50 1.28 -1.86
C ASP A 89 7.54 0.17 -1.93
N ILE A 90 8.02 -0.14 -3.14
CA ILE A 90 9.12 -1.09 -3.38
C ILE A 90 10.28 -0.32 -4.01
N ASN A 91 11.48 -0.49 -3.45
CA ASN A 91 12.74 0.14 -3.89
C ASN A 91 12.69 1.67 -3.98
N ASN A 92 11.79 2.32 -3.23
CA ASN A 92 11.77 3.76 -3.09
C ASN A 92 12.86 4.21 -2.10
N ALA A 93 14.12 4.09 -2.52
CA ALA A 93 15.30 4.45 -1.73
C ALA A 93 15.40 5.96 -1.45
N GLY A 94 14.77 6.79 -2.29
CA GLY A 94 14.68 8.24 -2.10
C GLY A 94 13.60 8.68 -1.11
N TYR A 95 12.90 7.74 -0.45
CA TYR A 95 11.91 8.06 0.56
C TYR A 95 12.59 8.60 1.82
N ASP A 96 12.27 9.84 2.18
CA ASP A 96 12.59 10.45 3.45
C ASP A 96 11.30 10.78 4.21
N TYR A 97 11.13 10.20 5.41
CA TYR A 97 9.94 10.41 6.23
C TYR A 97 9.82 11.88 6.69
N GLU A 98 10.94 12.55 6.96
CA GLU A 98 10.93 13.93 7.47
C GLU A 98 10.44 14.92 6.40
N SER A 99 10.80 14.70 5.14
CA SER A 99 10.34 15.52 4.01
C SER A 99 9.14 14.95 3.25
N ALA A 100 8.57 13.81 3.67
CA ALA A 100 7.55 13.09 2.89
C ALA A 100 6.29 13.91 2.58
N HIS A 101 5.93 14.86 3.43
CA HIS A 101 4.81 15.80 3.24
C HIS A 101 5.00 16.78 2.08
N MET A 102 6.24 16.98 1.62
CA MET A 102 6.58 17.80 0.44
C MET A 102 6.89 16.94 -0.80
N CYS A 103 6.90 15.61 -0.67
CA CYS A 103 7.37 14.72 -1.71
C CYS A 103 6.28 14.40 -2.74
N LEU A 104 6.44 14.92 -3.96
CA LEU A 104 5.55 14.67 -5.10
C LEU A 104 6.16 13.71 -6.14
N ALA A 105 7.12 12.88 -5.73
CA ALA A 105 7.77 11.92 -6.61
C ALA A 105 6.75 10.94 -7.20
N LYS A 106 6.63 10.95 -8.53
CA LYS A 106 5.71 10.11 -9.30
C LYS A 106 6.32 8.72 -9.46
N LEU A 107 5.86 7.76 -8.66
CA LEU A 107 6.22 6.35 -8.81
C LEU A 107 5.20 5.64 -9.72
N PRO A 108 5.63 4.72 -10.60
CA PRO A 108 4.71 3.85 -11.31
C PRO A 108 3.81 3.09 -10.33
N VAL A 109 2.51 3.39 -10.38
CA VAL A 109 1.50 2.73 -9.55
C VAL A 109 0.98 1.45 -10.21
N TYR A 110 0.94 0.38 -9.43
CA TYR A 110 0.29 -0.87 -9.77
C TYR A 110 -0.81 -1.18 -8.75
N VAL A 111 -2.01 -1.48 -9.24
CA VAL A 111 -3.14 -1.83 -8.38
C VAL A 111 -3.21 -3.34 -8.26
N LEU A 112 -2.99 -3.87 -7.05
CA LEU A 112 -3.26 -5.25 -6.68
C LEU A 112 -4.73 -5.34 -6.23
N ARG A 113 -5.61 -5.69 -7.17
CA ARG A 113 -7.03 -5.90 -6.89
C ARG A 113 -7.27 -7.29 -6.33
N LEU A 114 -7.62 -7.34 -5.04
CA LEU A 114 -7.96 -8.58 -4.35
C LEU A 114 -9.39 -8.98 -4.66
N SER A 115 -9.56 -10.25 -4.97
CA SER A 115 -10.85 -10.90 -5.23
C SER A 115 -10.65 -12.41 -5.23
N ARG A 116 -11.68 -13.19 -5.58
CA ARG A 116 -11.52 -14.63 -5.84
C ARG A 116 -10.51 -14.96 -6.96
N LYS A 117 -10.22 -14.00 -7.84
CA LYS A 117 -9.18 -14.07 -8.88
C LYS A 117 -8.38 -12.76 -8.84
N PRO A 118 -7.39 -12.65 -7.93
CA PRO A 118 -6.59 -11.44 -7.79
C PRO A 118 -5.92 -11.06 -9.12
N LYS A 119 -5.73 -9.76 -9.33
CA LYS A 119 -5.04 -9.23 -10.50
C LYS A 119 -4.18 -8.06 -10.08
N ILE A 120 -3.05 -7.90 -10.76
CA ILE A 120 -2.21 -6.72 -10.63
C ILE A 120 -1.98 -6.10 -12.00
N PHE A 121 -2.17 -4.78 -12.09
CA PHE A 121 -2.07 -4.05 -13.36
C PHE A 121 -1.56 -2.63 -13.12
N ARG A 122 -0.91 -2.09 -14.15
CA ARG A 122 -0.39 -0.72 -14.16
C ARG A 122 -1.56 0.27 -14.19
N HIS A 123 -1.49 1.33 -13.39
CA HIS A 123 -2.50 2.38 -13.37
C HIS A 123 -1.85 3.77 -13.38
N GLU A 124 -1.47 4.25 -14.57
CA GLU A 124 -0.74 5.50 -14.77
C GLU A 124 -1.43 6.76 -14.24
N PRO A 125 -2.77 6.92 -14.34
CA PRO A 125 -3.43 8.10 -13.78
C PRO A 125 -3.29 8.29 -12.27
N GLN A 126 -2.78 7.29 -11.54
CA GLN A 126 -2.58 7.36 -10.09
C GLN A 126 -1.16 7.72 -9.68
N ASP A 127 -0.19 7.78 -10.60
CA ASP A 127 1.20 8.09 -10.26
C ASP A 127 1.33 9.45 -9.57
N GLU A 128 0.68 10.46 -10.14
CA GLU A 128 0.64 11.82 -9.60
C GLU A 128 -0.37 11.94 -8.45
N LYS A 129 -1.62 11.49 -8.67
CA LYS A 129 -2.69 11.62 -7.68
C LYS A 129 -2.36 10.95 -6.35
N LEU A 130 -1.71 9.80 -6.37
CA LEU A 130 -1.33 9.10 -5.15
C LEU A 130 -0.11 9.73 -4.49
N ALA A 131 0.83 10.28 -5.26
CA ALA A 131 1.94 11.03 -4.68
C ALA A 131 1.44 12.27 -3.92
N GLU A 132 0.56 13.07 -4.54
CA GLU A 132 -0.10 14.21 -3.91
C GLU A 132 -0.89 13.81 -2.66
N LYS A 133 -1.66 12.73 -2.75
CA LYS A 133 -2.44 12.23 -1.60
C LYS A 133 -1.55 11.79 -0.44
N LEU A 134 -0.45 11.07 -0.70
CA LEU A 134 0.45 10.63 0.36
C LEU A 134 1.22 11.79 0.98
N ALA A 135 1.63 12.78 0.20
CA ALA A 135 2.21 14.02 0.70
C ALA A 135 1.22 14.74 1.64
N GLN A 136 -0.04 14.87 1.22
CA GLN A 136 -1.09 15.43 2.05
C GLN A 136 -1.33 14.60 3.32
N MET A 137 -1.37 13.27 3.24
CA MET A 137 -1.51 12.41 4.42
C MET A 137 -0.33 12.62 5.39
N HIS A 138 0.90 12.67 4.89
CA HIS A 138 2.07 12.96 5.73
C HIS A 138 2.02 14.33 6.39
N ASN A 139 1.49 15.34 5.68
CA ASN A 139 1.27 16.65 6.27
C ASN A 139 0.27 16.55 7.42
N LEU A 140 -0.92 16.00 7.15
CA LEU A 140 -2.05 15.96 8.09
C LEU A 140 -1.77 15.09 9.32
N HIS A 141 -1.09 13.95 9.16
CA HIS A 141 -0.73 13.04 10.25
C HIS A 141 0.47 13.51 11.09
N GLY A 142 1.11 14.64 10.74
CA GLY A 142 2.25 15.13 11.51
C GLY A 142 3.38 14.10 11.58
N ARG A 143 3.67 13.61 12.79
CA ARG A 143 4.75 12.65 13.06
C ARG A 143 4.26 11.23 13.42
N ASP A 144 3.03 10.88 13.05
CA ASP A 144 2.51 9.53 13.28
C ASP A 144 3.39 8.47 12.58
N PRO A 145 3.67 7.33 13.24
CA PRO A 145 4.47 6.27 12.63
C PRO A 145 3.76 5.67 11.41
N LEU A 146 4.54 5.07 10.51
CA LEU A 146 4.00 4.30 9.40
C LEU A 146 3.39 2.96 9.88
N PRO A 147 2.37 2.43 9.18
CA PRO A 147 1.65 3.08 8.08
C PRO A 147 0.75 4.21 8.60
N LEU A 148 0.63 5.29 7.84
CA LEU A 148 -0.37 6.32 8.12
C LEU A 148 -1.77 5.73 7.94
N PHE A 149 -2.68 5.99 8.88
CA PHE A 149 -3.99 5.36 8.89
C PHE A 149 -5.13 6.39 8.85
N ASP A 150 -5.84 6.41 7.73
CA ASP A 150 -7.09 7.16 7.59
C ASP A 150 -8.30 6.24 7.80
N ASP A 151 -9.16 6.54 8.78
CA ASP A 151 -10.50 5.93 8.89
C ASP A 151 -11.56 6.86 8.27
N HIS A 152 -12.06 6.51 7.09
CA HIS A 152 -13.12 7.25 6.40
C HIS A 152 -14.54 6.86 6.85
N THR A 153 -14.68 5.97 7.85
CA THR A 153 -15.98 5.64 8.46
C THR A 153 -16.40 6.61 9.57
N GLN A 154 -15.49 7.50 9.97
CA GLN A 154 -15.71 8.49 11.02
C GLN A 154 -15.17 9.87 10.58
N PRO A 155 -15.63 10.98 11.21
CA PRO A 155 -14.98 12.28 11.04
C PRO A 155 -13.50 12.19 11.38
N ARG A 156 -12.64 12.64 10.48
CA ARG A 156 -11.19 12.65 10.70
C ARG A 156 -10.81 13.95 11.41
N VAL A 157 -10.08 13.82 12.50
CA VAL A 157 -9.46 14.94 13.22
C VAL A 157 -7.95 14.74 13.10
N TYR A 158 -7.28 15.76 12.57
CA TYR A 158 -5.83 15.77 12.43
C TYR A 158 -5.28 16.74 13.46
N ASP A 159 -4.65 16.21 14.50
CA ASP A 159 -4.30 16.97 15.69
C ASP A 159 -3.02 17.81 15.54
N SER A 160 -2.17 17.49 14.56
CA SER A 160 -0.87 18.18 14.39
C SER A 160 -0.32 18.15 12.96
N PRO A 161 -0.98 18.79 11.97
CA PRO A 161 -0.39 18.94 10.64
C PRO A 161 0.98 19.63 10.65
N ARG A 162 1.90 19.20 9.78
CA ARG A 162 3.28 19.74 9.71
C ARG A 162 3.32 21.20 9.28
N ASP A 163 2.46 21.60 8.35
CA ASP A 163 2.47 22.93 7.75
C ASP A 163 1.68 23.99 8.54
N LEU A 164 1.16 23.69 9.74
CA LEU A 164 0.42 24.68 10.55
C LEU A 164 1.28 25.79 11.17
N TRP A 165 2.60 25.79 10.93
CA TRP A 165 3.55 26.74 11.51
C TRP A 165 4.52 27.36 10.49
N THR A 166 4.17 27.40 9.19
CA THR A 166 4.91 28.18 8.17
C THR A 166 4.28 29.54 7.92
#